data_AF-A0A855UKW6-F1
#
_entry.id   AF-A0A855UKW6-F1
#
_cell.length_a   1.000
_cell.length_b   1.000
_cell.length_c   1.000
_cell.angle_alpha   90.00
_cell.angle_beta   90.00
_cell.angle_gamma   90.00
#
_symmetry.space_group_name_H-M   'P 1'
#
loop_
_entity.id
_entity.type
_entity.pdbx_description
1 polymer ?
#
loop_
_entity_poly.entity_id
_entity_poly.type
_entity_poly.pdbx_seq_one_letter_code
_entity_poly.pdbx_strand_id
1 'polypeptide(L)'
;MQAIQQDYNNKHLTFQDFVLFTLTLNLGDRKSESYALQWKHVDLQNGTILLVQSKDKLGNLTPTKGRKNTKFQLPSSLIELLMKWKKEQAQELLQLGIKQNAEQFLFTYIDRKGNVNVPVHIDYLNYRINSVKRRHKHLINTSSHKLRHTFSTLAYEGGATMEQISRALTHSDTKTTEVYVNTPNIVDLSTYEKFEQRLAEAKNIK
;
A
#
# COMPACT_ATOMS: atom_id res chain seq x y z
N MET A 1 -7.52 -10.41 -4.74
CA MET A 1 -8.45 -9.25 -4.68
C MET A 1 -9.92 -9.64 -4.48
N GLN A 2 -10.48 -10.65 -5.16
CA GLN A 2 -11.88 -11.07 -4.97
C GLN A 2 -12.27 -11.32 -3.51
N ALA A 3 -11.47 -12.08 -2.76
CA ALA A 3 -11.72 -12.33 -1.33
C ALA A 3 -11.71 -11.06 -0.45
N ILE A 4 -10.84 -10.09 -0.78
CA ILE A 4 -10.77 -8.80 -0.07
C ILE A 4 -12.03 -7.97 -0.35
N GLN A 5 -12.46 -7.93 -1.62
CA GLN A 5 -13.70 -7.25 -2.01
C GLN A 5 -14.92 -7.90 -1.34
N GLN A 6 -14.99 -9.24 -1.33
CA GLN A 6 -16.08 -9.97 -0.69
C GLN A 6 -16.13 -9.70 0.82
N ASP A 7 -14.99 -9.75 1.50
CA ASP A 7 -14.93 -9.46 2.93
C ASP A 7 -15.27 -8.00 3.25
N TYR A 8 -14.89 -7.05 2.39
CA TYR A 8 -15.31 -5.65 2.53
C TYR A 8 -16.83 -5.51 2.37
N ASN A 9 -17.40 -6.08 1.32
CA ASN A 9 -18.85 -6.06 1.06
C ASN A 9 -19.64 -6.70 2.21
N ASN A 10 -19.11 -7.77 2.79
CA ASN A 10 -19.72 -8.49 3.92
C ASN A 10 -19.40 -7.86 5.28
N LYS A 11 -18.76 -6.68 5.32
CA LYS A 11 -18.38 -5.95 6.54
C LYS A 11 -17.43 -6.72 7.48
N HIS A 12 -16.67 -7.68 6.94
CA HIS A 12 -15.59 -8.37 7.66
C HIS A 12 -14.26 -7.59 7.65
N LEU A 13 -14.14 -6.63 6.73
CA LEU A 13 -13.05 -5.65 6.65
C LEU A 13 -13.64 -4.25 6.68
N THR A 14 -12.96 -3.32 7.34
CA THR A 14 -13.34 -1.91 7.29
C THR A 14 -12.96 -1.29 5.93
N PHE A 15 -13.42 -0.08 5.65
CA PHE A 15 -12.97 0.63 4.46
C PHE A 15 -11.47 0.92 4.52
N GLN A 16 -10.95 1.30 5.69
CA GLN A 16 -9.51 1.43 5.92
C GLN A 16 -8.74 0.16 5.54
N ASP A 17 -9.22 -1.02 5.99
CA ASP A 17 -8.58 -2.29 5.67
C ASP A 17 -8.55 -2.52 4.14
N PHE A 18 -9.67 -2.28 3.46
CA PHE A 18 -9.80 -2.42 2.01
C PHE A 18 -8.82 -1.50 1.27
N VAL A 19 -8.74 -0.23 1.67
CA VAL A 19 -7.81 0.75 1.10
C VAL A 19 -6.37 0.35 1.35
N LEU A 20 -6.02 -0.09 2.56
CA LEU A 20 -4.67 -0.55 2.91
C LEU A 20 -4.24 -1.74 2.03
N PHE A 21 -5.10 -2.76 1.88
CA PHE A 21 -4.82 -3.90 1.02
C PHE A 21 -4.62 -3.50 -0.43
N THR A 22 -5.52 -2.68 -0.95
CA THR A 22 -5.51 -2.24 -2.34
C THR A 22 -4.27 -1.40 -2.62
N LEU A 23 -3.96 -0.45 -1.74
CA LEU A 23 -2.80 0.41 -1.91
C LEU A 23 -1.48 -0.37 -1.82
N THR A 24 -1.32 -1.22 -0.78
CA THR A 24 -0.09 -2.01 -0.59
C THR A 24 0.17 -2.95 -1.79
N LEU A 25 -0.89 -3.54 -2.35
CA LEU A 25 -0.75 -4.41 -3.52
C LEU A 25 -0.33 -3.62 -4.76
N ASN A 26 -0.98 -2.47 -5.01
CA ASN A 26 -0.75 -1.69 -6.23
C ASN A 26 0.57 -0.92 -6.24
N LEU A 27 1.07 -0.53 -5.06
CA LEU A 27 2.41 0.06 -4.95
C LEU A 27 3.52 -0.98 -5.01
N GLY A 28 3.22 -2.27 -4.79
CA GLY A 28 4.25 -3.31 -4.66
C GLY A 28 5.27 -3.04 -3.55
N ASP A 29 4.91 -2.19 -2.59
CA ASP A 29 5.77 -1.69 -1.54
C ASP A 29 5.90 -2.71 -0.40
N ARG A 30 6.81 -2.44 0.54
CA ARG A 30 6.82 -3.17 1.81
C ARG A 30 5.67 -2.62 2.65
N LYS A 31 4.90 -3.48 3.30
CA LYS A 31 3.82 -3.05 4.22
C LYS A 31 4.24 -1.94 5.20
N SER A 32 5.48 -1.94 5.68
CA SER A 32 6.01 -0.93 6.60
C SER A 32 6.14 0.46 5.97
N GLU A 33 6.26 0.56 4.65
CA GLU A 33 6.27 1.81 3.87
C GLU A 33 4.83 2.36 3.81
N SER A 34 3.85 1.53 3.40
CA SER A 34 2.42 1.86 3.48
C SER A 34 1.96 2.32 4.88
N TYR A 35 2.47 1.69 5.94
CA TYR A 35 2.14 2.08 7.32
C TYR A 35 2.72 3.43 7.76
N ALA A 36 3.78 3.89 7.09
CA ALA A 36 4.46 5.14 7.37
C ALA A 36 3.94 6.30 6.49
N LEU A 37 2.97 6.04 5.61
CA LEU A 37 2.34 7.07 4.79
C LEU A 37 1.52 8.04 5.65
N GLN A 38 1.67 9.32 5.33
CA GLN A 38 0.94 10.45 5.89
C GLN A 38 0.38 11.25 4.71
N TRP A 39 -0.66 12.05 4.93
CA TRP A 39 -1.32 12.79 3.85
C TRP A 39 -0.39 13.75 3.10
N LYS A 40 0.67 14.26 3.73
CA LYS A 40 1.71 15.07 3.07
C LYS A 40 2.47 14.34 1.97
N HIS A 41 2.46 13.00 1.97
CA HIS A 41 3.10 12.19 0.93
C HIS A 41 2.16 11.87 -0.25
N VAL A 42 0.88 12.27 -0.17
CA VAL A 42 -0.13 11.95 -1.18
C VAL A 42 -0.56 13.24 -1.87
N ASP A 43 -0.21 13.34 -3.14
CA ASP A 43 -0.66 14.41 -4.02
C ASP A 43 -1.85 13.90 -4.85
N LEU A 44 -3.05 14.17 -4.36
CA LEU A 44 -4.29 13.75 -5.01
C LEU A 44 -4.59 14.53 -6.30
N GLN A 45 -4.02 15.73 -6.45
CA GLN A 45 -4.25 16.56 -7.64
C GLN A 45 -3.41 16.05 -8.81
N ASN A 46 -2.12 15.79 -8.54
CA ASN A 46 -1.21 15.26 -9.54
C ASN A 46 -1.22 13.72 -9.62
N GLY A 47 -1.99 13.05 -8.75
CA GLY A 47 -2.13 11.60 -8.74
C GLY A 47 -0.84 10.88 -8.37
N THR A 48 -0.14 11.31 -7.33
CA THR A 48 1.14 10.69 -6.95
C THR A 48 1.28 10.40 -5.46
N ILE A 49 2.06 9.37 -5.14
CA ILE A 49 2.50 9.05 -3.76
C ILE A 49 4.01 9.04 -3.69
N LEU A 50 4.56 9.63 -2.62
CA LEU A 50 5.99 9.64 -2.35
C LEU A 50 6.34 8.74 -1.16
N LEU A 51 7.04 7.63 -1.42
CA LEU A 51 7.62 6.77 -0.38
C LEU A 51 9.00 7.28 0.04
N VAL A 52 9.09 7.83 1.25
CA VAL A 52 10.35 8.34 1.84
C VAL A 52 10.75 7.66 3.16
N GLN A 53 9.79 6.99 3.81
CA GLN A 53 9.98 6.40 5.12
C GLN A 53 9.23 5.08 5.28
N SER A 54 9.61 4.33 6.32
CA SER A 54 9.02 3.06 6.70
C SER A 54 9.04 2.88 8.22
N LYS A 55 8.17 2.03 8.75
CA LYS A 55 8.21 1.63 10.16
C LYS A 55 9.24 0.51 10.39
N ASP A 56 10.10 0.69 11.39
CA ASP A 56 10.97 -0.37 11.90
C ASP A 56 10.20 -1.40 12.76
N LYS A 57 10.91 -2.41 13.28
CA LYS A 57 10.31 -3.45 14.14
C LYS A 57 9.78 -2.92 15.47
N LEU A 58 10.31 -1.79 15.95
CA LEU A 58 9.88 -1.12 17.18
C LEU A 58 8.72 -0.14 16.92
N GLY A 59 8.39 0.11 15.65
CA GLY A 59 7.33 1.01 15.22
C GLY A 59 7.80 2.44 14.97
N ASN A 60 9.11 2.71 15.03
CA ASN A 60 9.66 4.04 14.74
C ASN A 60 9.70 4.30 13.25
N LEU A 61 9.56 5.58 12.88
CA LEU A 61 9.78 6.02 11.51
C LEU A 61 11.28 6.02 11.21
N THR A 62 11.64 5.39 10.11
CA THR A 62 12.99 5.33 9.59
C THR A 62 12.96 5.62 8.09
N PRO A 63 14.04 6.19 7.50
CA PRO A 63 14.15 6.29 6.06
C PRO A 63 13.93 4.93 5.39
N THR A 64 13.45 4.92 4.14
CA THR A 64 13.37 3.67 3.36
C THR A 64 14.73 2.98 3.28
N LYS A 65 14.72 1.65 3.08
CA LYS A 65 15.94 0.89 2.91
C LYS A 65 16.79 1.49 1.77
N GLY A 66 18.06 1.79 2.05
CA GLY A 66 18.95 2.45 1.11
C GLY A 66 18.69 3.96 0.93
N ARG A 67 17.84 4.58 1.76
CA ARG A 67 17.47 6.00 1.71
C ARG A 67 16.92 6.46 0.35
N LYS A 68 16.33 5.53 -0.40
CA LYS A 68 15.80 5.78 -1.74
C LYS A 68 14.36 6.31 -1.65
N ASN A 69 14.17 7.55 -2.05
CA ASN A 69 12.83 8.11 -2.24
C ASN A 69 12.24 7.60 -3.55
N THR A 70 10.99 7.13 -3.53
CA THR A 70 10.30 6.66 -4.74
C THR A 70 8.95 7.37 -4.89
N LYS A 71 8.72 7.97 -6.05
CA LYS A 71 7.46 8.62 -6.41
C LYS A 71 6.69 7.72 -7.37
N PHE A 72 5.49 7.31 -6.96
CA PHE A 72 4.58 6.51 -7.76
C PHE A 72 3.54 7.42 -8.42
N GLN A 73 3.31 7.23 -9.72
CA GLN A 73 2.10 7.70 -10.37
C GLN A 73 0.96 6.72 -10.06
N LEU A 74 -0.22 7.26 -9.78
CA LEU A 74 -1.41 6.50 -9.45
C LEU A 74 -2.42 6.55 -10.60
N PRO A 75 -3.08 5.43 -10.90
CA PRO A 75 -4.25 5.42 -11.77
C PRO A 75 -5.41 6.20 -11.12
N SER A 76 -6.33 6.70 -11.94
CA SER A 76 -7.51 7.44 -11.48
C SER A 76 -8.34 6.65 -10.46
N SER A 77 -8.47 5.34 -10.63
CA SER A 77 -9.19 4.45 -9.71
C SER A 77 -8.63 4.48 -8.28
N LEU A 78 -7.30 4.56 -8.11
CA LEU A 78 -6.67 4.66 -6.79
C LEU A 78 -6.77 6.07 -6.23
N ILE A 79 -6.71 7.10 -7.08
CA ILE A 79 -6.91 8.49 -6.65
C ILE A 79 -8.32 8.65 -6.09
N GLU A 80 -9.34 8.15 -6.79
CA GLU A 80 -10.73 8.15 -6.34
C GLU A 80 -10.91 7.41 -5.01
N LEU A 81 -10.29 6.22 -4.89
CA LEU A 81 -10.31 5.45 -3.66
C LEU A 81 -9.70 6.23 -2.48
N LEU A 82 -8.55 6.89 -2.70
CA LEU A 82 -7.88 7.70 -1.68
C LEU A 82 -8.63 8.98 -1.34
N MET A 83 -9.28 9.62 -2.31
CA MET A 83 -10.16 10.77 -2.05
C MET A 83 -11.32 10.39 -1.14
N LYS A 84 -11.97 9.24 -1.41
CA LYS A 84 -13.02 8.71 -0.55
C LYS A 84 -12.49 8.40 0.85
N TRP A 85 -11.32 7.75 0.94
CA TRP A 85 -10.70 7.43 2.22
C TRP A 85 -10.35 8.68 3.03
N LYS A 86 -9.79 9.70 2.39
CA LYS A 86 -9.47 10.97 3.05
C LYS A 86 -10.69 11.60 3.72
N LYS A 87 -11.83 11.59 3.02
CA LYS A 87 -13.10 12.11 3.53
C LYS A 87 -13.64 11.27 4.70
N GLU A 88 -13.66 9.95 4.56
CA GLU A 88 -14.16 9.04 5.60
C GLU A 88 -13.30 9.12 6.86
N GLN A 89 -11.97 9.08 6.72
CA GLN A 89 -11.06 9.26 7.84
C GLN A 89 -11.25 10.63 8.53
N ALA A 90 -11.47 11.70 7.77
CA ALA A 90 -11.73 13.01 8.37
C ALA A 90 -13.01 13.01 9.23
N GLN A 91 -14.04 12.29 8.82
CA GLN A 91 -15.28 12.13 9.60
C GLN A 91 -15.04 11.27 10.85
N GLU A 92 -14.32 10.16 10.73
CA GLU A 92 -13.95 9.30 11.86
C GLU A 92 -13.10 10.06 12.90
N LEU A 93 -12.11 10.84 12.44
CA LEU A 93 -11.26 11.64 13.32
C LEU A 93 -12.03 12.78 13.99
N LEU A 94 -12.98 13.40 13.30
CA LEU A 94 -13.81 14.47 13.87
C LEU A 94 -14.67 13.96 15.03
N GLN A 95 -15.18 12.72 14.97
CA GLN A 95 -15.90 12.08 16.07
C GLN A 95 -15.03 11.90 17.33
N LEU A 96 -13.71 11.88 17.16
CA LEU A 96 -12.72 11.81 18.24
C LEU A 96 -12.16 13.20 18.64
N GLY A 97 -12.69 14.29 18.06
CA GLY A 97 -12.19 15.64 18.28
C GLY A 97 -10.85 15.93 17.60
N ILE A 98 -10.42 15.11 16.64
CA ILE A 98 -9.14 15.23 15.93
C ILE A 98 -9.36 15.85 14.55
N LYS A 99 -8.61 16.91 14.23
CA LYS A 99 -8.61 17.51 12.89
C LYS A 99 -7.60 16.80 11.99
N GLN A 100 -8.06 16.24 10.87
CA GLN A 100 -7.17 15.69 9.85
C GLN A 100 -6.25 16.79 9.29
N ASN A 101 -4.95 16.51 9.20
CA ASN A 101 -3.93 17.43 8.69
C ASN A 101 -2.90 16.70 7.82
N ALA A 102 -1.86 17.39 7.36
CA ALA A 102 -0.84 16.82 6.48
C ALA A 102 0.01 15.72 7.16
N GLU A 103 0.20 15.81 8.47
CA GLU A 103 0.96 14.83 9.28
C GLU A 103 0.11 13.61 9.69
N GLN A 104 -1.20 13.63 9.42
CA GLN A 104 -2.06 12.51 9.73
C GLN A 104 -1.66 11.28 8.90
N PHE A 105 -1.42 10.16 9.59
CA PHE A 105 -1.16 8.88 8.97
C PHE A 105 -2.39 8.39 8.19
N LEU A 106 -2.15 7.75 7.05
CA LEU A 106 -3.22 7.19 6.22
C LEU A 106 -3.94 6.06 6.94
N PHE A 107 -3.23 5.26 7.73
CA PHE A 107 -3.79 4.07 8.37
C PHE A 107 -3.48 4.09 9.86
N THR A 108 -4.53 4.20 10.67
CA THR A 108 -4.41 4.24 12.13
C THR A 108 -5.33 3.22 12.79
N TYR A 109 -5.12 2.97 14.09
CA TYR A 109 -5.95 2.07 14.88
C TYR A 109 -5.97 2.53 16.34
N ILE A 110 -6.79 1.84 17.13
CA ILE A 110 -6.77 1.96 18.59
C ILE A 110 -5.87 0.86 19.13
N ASP A 111 -4.81 1.24 19.85
CA ASP A 111 -3.91 0.24 20.43
C ASP A 111 -4.49 -0.46 21.66
N ARG A 112 -3.76 -1.46 22.17
CA ARG A 112 -4.16 -2.21 23.37
C ARG A 112 -4.16 -1.38 24.65
N LYS A 113 -3.52 -0.20 24.64
CA LYS A 113 -3.49 0.73 25.78
C LYS A 113 -4.63 1.75 25.69
N GLY A 114 -5.46 1.69 24.64
CA GLY A 114 -6.56 2.62 24.41
C GLY A 114 -6.14 3.92 23.72
N ASN A 115 -4.89 4.05 23.26
CA ASN A 115 -4.47 5.21 22.48
C ASN A 115 -5.17 5.17 21.12
N VAL A 116 -5.90 6.25 20.81
CA VAL A 116 -6.61 6.40 19.55
C VAL A 116 -5.71 7.03 18.48
N ASN A 117 -6.05 6.80 17.21
CA ASN A 117 -5.37 7.39 16.06
C ASN A 117 -3.84 7.11 16.00
N VAL A 118 -3.40 5.96 16.50
CA VAL A 118 -2.00 5.56 16.41
C VAL A 118 -1.73 4.87 15.07
N PRO A 119 -0.54 5.01 14.45
CA PRO A 119 -0.23 4.33 13.19
C PRO A 119 -0.33 2.81 13.34
N VAL A 120 -0.88 2.14 12.34
CA VAL A 120 -1.08 0.67 12.38
C VAL A 120 0.17 -0.09 12.83
N HIS A 121 -0.04 -1.12 13.65
CA HIS A 121 1.02 -1.98 14.17
C HIS A 121 1.73 -2.77 13.04
N ILE A 122 2.99 -3.16 13.23
CA ILE A 122 3.77 -3.88 12.20
C ILE A 122 3.09 -5.18 11.73
N ASP A 123 2.32 -5.81 12.61
CA ASP A 123 1.58 -7.05 12.32
C ASP A 123 0.15 -6.83 11.82
N TYR A 124 -0.33 -5.59 11.70
CA TYR A 124 -1.72 -5.28 11.37
C TYR A 124 -2.21 -5.99 10.11
N LEU A 125 -1.52 -5.79 8.97
CA LEU A 125 -1.87 -6.44 7.70
C LEU A 125 -1.74 -7.96 7.79
N ASN A 126 -0.77 -8.49 8.55
CA ASN A 126 -0.63 -9.94 8.73
C ASN A 126 -1.85 -10.52 9.47
N TYR A 127 -2.33 -9.85 10.51
CA TYR A 127 -3.54 -10.25 11.22
C TYR A 127 -4.77 -10.18 10.32
N ARG A 128 -4.91 -9.12 9.51
CA ARG A 128 -6.01 -9.01 8.54
C ARG A 128 -5.95 -10.10 7.48
N ILE A 129 -4.78 -10.39 6.90
CA ILE A 129 -4.57 -11.49 5.95
C ILE A 129 -4.99 -12.82 6.58
N ASN A 130 -4.55 -13.11 7.81
CA ASN A 130 -4.90 -14.34 8.49
C ASN A 130 -6.39 -14.43 8.82
N SER A 131 -7.05 -13.30 9.08
CA SER A 131 -8.51 -13.23 9.24
C SER A 131 -9.22 -13.60 7.94
N VAL A 132 -8.83 -13.01 6.81
CA VAL A 132 -9.37 -13.29 5.48
C VAL A 132 -9.17 -14.77 5.12
N LYS A 133 -7.95 -15.32 5.31
CA LYS A 133 -7.66 -16.73 5.05
C LYS A 133 -8.57 -17.71 5.79
N ARG A 134 -8.92 -17.42 7.04
CA ARG A 134 -9.80 -18.30 7.82
C ARG A 134 -11.19 -18.41 7.20
N ARG A 135 -11.67 -17.35 6.54
CA ARG A 135 -12.94 -17.32 5.80
C ARG A 135 -12.80 -17.85 4.36
N HIS A 136 -11.64 -17.64 3.75
CA HIS A 136 -11.34 -18.00 2.37
C HIS A 136 -10.25 -19.07 2.30
N LYS A 137 -10.55 -20.30 2.76
CA LYS A 137 -9.57 -21.39 2.91
C LYS A 137 -8.91 -21.84 1.59
N HIS A 138 -9.51 -21.53 0.45
CA HIS A 138 -8.97 -21.81 -0.87
C HIS A 138 -7.81 -20.87 -1.26
N LEU A 139 -7.60 -19.77 -0.53
CA LEU A 139 -6.46 -18.90 -0.77
C LEU A 139 -5.18 -19.58 -0.30
N ILE A 140 -4.24 -19.78 -1.23
CA ILE A 140 -2.88 -20.23 -0.93
C ILE A 140 -2.28 -19.33 0.15
N ASN A 141 -1.39 -19.87 0.98
CA ASN A 141 -0.83 -19.22 2.18
C ASN A 141 -0.20 -17.83 1.90
N THR A 142 -1.01 -16.76 1.83
CA THR A 142 -0.61 -15.36 1.53
C THR A 142 0.06 -14.66 2.72
N SER A 143 1.03 -13.80 2.48
CA SER A 143 1.63 -12.91 3.49
C SER A 143 1.80 -11.53 2.88
N SER A 144 2.13 -10.53 3.69
CA SER A 144 2.46 -9.18 3.19
C SER A 144 3.59 -9.21 2.15
N HIS A 145 4.61 -10.04 2.32
CA HIS A 145 5.67 -10.22 1.32
C HIS A 145 5.14 -10.91 0.05
N LYS A 146 4.20 -11.84 0.17
CA LYS A 146 3.58 -12.47 -1.00
C LYS A 146 2.65 -11.54 -1.76
N LEU A 147 2.06 -10.52 -1.14
CA LEU A 147 1.33 -9.47 -1.88
C LEU A 147 2.26 -8.74 -2.85
N ARG A 148 3.44 -8.36 -2.36
CA ARG A 148 4.50 -7.78 -3.20
C ARG A 148 4.96 -8.73 -4.32
N HIS A 149 5.17 -10.01 -4.01
CA HIS A 149 5.48 -10.99 -5.06
C HIS A 149 4.34 -11.16 -6.07
N THR A 150 3.09 -11.08 -5.61
CA THR A 150 1.90 -11.15 -6.48
C THR A 150 1.90 -9.99 -7.47
N PHE A 151 2.19 -8.76 -7.01
CA PHE A 151 2.36 -7.61 -7.90
C PHE A 151 3.44 -7.88 -8.96
N SER A 152 4.63 -8.33 -8.55
CA SER A 152 5.74 -8.56 -9.48
C SER A 152 5.44 -9.65 -10.51
N THR A 153 4.82 -10.76 -10.08
CA THR A 153 4.46 -11.87 -10.96
C THR A 153 3.39 -11.45 -11.96
N LEU A 154 2.33 -10.77 -11.50
CA LEU A 154 1.26 -10.31 -12.39
C LEU A 154 1.73 -9.22 -13.35
N ALA A 155 2.58 -8.30 -12.91
CA ALA A 155 3.19 -7.32 -13.82
C ALA A 155 4.05 -8.00 -14.89
N TYR A 156 4.87 -8.99 -14.52
CA TYR A 156 5.69 -9.75 -15.46
C TYR A 156 4.84 -10.53 -16.48
N GLU A 157 3.82 -11.24 -16.01
CA GLU A 157 2.87 -11.97 -16.87
C GLU A 157 2.09 -11.02 -17.79
N GLY A 158 1.84 -9.78 -17.38
CA GLY A 158 1.29 -8.70 -18.22
C GLY A 158 2.31 -8.05 -19.16
N GLY A 159 3.54 -8.58 -19.25
CA GLY A 159 4.57 -8.11 -20.16
C GLY A 159 5.49 -7.02 -19.61
N ALA A 160 5.56 -6.82 -18.30
CA ALA A 160 6.50 -5.85 -17.70
C ALA A 160 7.92 -6.40 -17.76
N THR A 161 8.89 -5.56 -18.11
CA THR A 161 10.29 -5.98 -18.10
C THR A 161 10.79 -6.12 -16.65
N MET A 162 11.83 -6.93 -16.44
CA MET A 162 12.43 -7.08 -15.11
C MET A 162 12.96 -5.74 -14.58
N GLU A 163 13.40 -4.85 -15.47
CA GLU A 163 13.84 -3.50 -15.11
C GLU A 163 12.68 -2.63 -14.61
N GLN A 164 11.55 -2.64 -15.31
CA GLN A 164 10.31 -1.95 -14.89
C GLN A 164 9.85 -2.44 -13.51
N ILE A 165 9.82 -3.77 -13.33
CA ILE A 165 9.44 -4.40 -12.05
C ILE A 165 10.44 -4.02 -10.94
N SER A 166 11.74 -4.05 -11.21
CA SER A 166 12.78 -3.68 -10.23
C SER A 166 12.64 -2.23 -9.76
N ARG A 167 12.38 -1.30 -10.70
CA ARG A 167 12.11 0.11 -10.40
C ARG A 167 10.85 0.27 -9.54
N ALA A 168 9.76 -0.42 -9.89
CA ALA A 168 8.49 -0.37 -9.17
C ALA A 168 8.58 -0.95 -7.76
N LEU A 169 9.28 -2.07 -7.61
CA LEU A 169 9.46 -2.74 -6.33
C LEU A 169 10.45 -2.04 -5.40
N THR A 170 11.02 -0.88 -5.74
CA THR A 170 11.99 -0.21 -4.85
C THR A 170 13.13 -1.13 -4.39
N HIS A 171 13.55 -2.10 -5.24
CA HIS A 171 14.67 -2.98 -4.91
C HIS A 171 15.95 -2.14 -4.86
N SER A 172 16.53 -2.03 -3.67
CA SER A 172 17.92 -1.66 -3.50
C SER A 172 18.73 -2.90 -3.86
N ASP A 173 19.29 -2.98 -5.06
CA ASP A 173 20.45 -3.83 -5.22
C ASP A 173 21.53 -3.25 -4.29
N THR A 174 21.90 -4.01 -3.26
CA THR A 174 22.87 -3.58 -2.24
C THR A 174 24.31 -3.54 -2.77
N LYS A 175 24.49 -3.48 -4.10
CA LYS A 175 25.81 -3.57 -4.72
C LYS A 175 26.22 -2.40 -5.60
N THR A 176 25.39 -1.37 -5.81
CA THR A 176 25.87 -0.22 -6.57
C THR A 176 25.12 1.06 -6.21
N THR A 177 25.91 2.13 -6.10
CA THR A 177 25.54 3.54 -6.25
C THR A 177 25.07 4.26 -4.98
N GLU A 178 26.04 4.55 -4.11
CA GLU A 178 26.18 5.92 -3.61
C GLU A 178 26.25 6.88 -4.81
N VAL A 179 25.68 8.08 -4.70
CA VAL A 179 25.43 9.09 -5.76
C VAL A 179 24.07 8.97 -6.45
N TYR A 180 22.99 9.30 -5.75
CA TYR A 180 21.87 10.12 -6.27
C TYR A 180 21.23 10.84 -5.10
N VAL A 181 21.85 11.95 -4.69
CA VAL A 181 21.30 12.84 -3.68
C VAL A 181 20.27 13.74 -4.39
N ASN A 182 19.01 13.65 -3.96
CA ASN A 182 17.88 14.57 -4.21
C ASN A 182 16.87 14.32 -5.35
N THR A 183 16.99 13.30 -6.22
CA THR A 183 15.93 13.00 -7.20
C THR A 183 15.21 11.69 -6.86
N PRO A 184 13.89 11.68 -6.61
CA PRO A 184 13.14 10.45 -6.38
C PRO A 184 13.16 9.55 -7.63
N ASN A 185 13.24 8.24 -7.42
CA ASN A 185 12.95 7.27 -8.48
C ASN A 185 11.48 7.40 -8.87
N ILE A 186 11.18 7.52 -10.17
CA ILE A 186 9.82 7.66 -10.67
C ILE A 186 9.33 6.31 -11.17
N VAL A 187 8.18 5.87 -10.67
CA VAL A 187 7.46 4.70 -11.15
C VAL A 187 6.23 5.22 -11.88
N ASP A 188 6.26 5.11 -13.21
CA ASP A 188 5.15 5.49 -14.07
C ASP A 188 4.04 4.42 -14.07
N LEU A 189 2.93 4.75 -14.73
CA LEU A 189 1.77 3.86 -14.81
C LEU A 189 2.03 2.58 -15.63
N SER A 190 3.08 2.49 -16.44
CA SER A 190 3.25 1.38 -17.38
C SER A 190 3.35 0.02 -16.70
N THR A 191 4.00 -0.04 -15.53
CA THR A 191 4.11 -1.30 -14.77
C THR A 191 2.77 -1.66 -14.12
N TYR A 192 2.04 -0.65 -13.67
CA TYR A 192 0.71 -0.79 -13.11
C TYR A 192 -0.31 -1.25 -14.17
N GLU A 193 -0.30 -0.65 -15.36
CA GLU A 193 -1.20 -0.99 -16.47
C GLU A 193 -1.04 -2.45 -16.90
N LYS A 194 0.20 -2.94 -16.97
CA LYS A 194 0.50 -4.34 -17.27
C LYS A 194 0.01 -5.28 -16.16
N PHE A 195 0.20 -4.89 -14.90
CA PHE A 195 -0.36 -5.60 -13.76
C PHE A 195 -1.90 -5.68 -13.82
N GLU A 196 -2.58 -4.56 -14.10
CA GLU A 196 -4.05 -4.52 -14.20
C GLU A 196 -4.58 -5.30 -15.39
N GLN A 197 -3.94 -5.21 -16.55
CA GLN A 197 -4.30 -5.98 -17.73
C GLN A 197 -4.33 -7.46 -17.39
N ARG A 198 -3.25 -7.97 -16.79
CA ARG A 198 -3.17 -9.37 -16.39
C ARG A 198 -4.19 -9.73 -15.30
N LEU A 199 -4.44 -8.81 -14.36
CA LEU A 199 -5.44 -8.99 -13.30
C LEU A 199 -6.87 -9.06 -13.88
N ALA A 200 -7.17 -8.30 -14.94
CA ALA A 200 -8.45 -8.33 -15.64
C ALA A 200 -8.62 -9.64 -16.42
N GLU A 201 -7.59 -10.07 -17.16
CA GLU A 201 -7.58 -11.36 -17.86
C GLU A 201 -7.82 -12.53 -16.89
N ALA A 202 -7.17 -12.52 -15.72
CA ALA A 202 -7.37 -13.55 -14.69
C ALA A 202 -8.80 -13.60 -14.14
N LYS A 203 -9.54 -12.48 -14.20
CA LYS A 203 -10.95 -12.43 -13.77
C LYS A 203 -11.91 -12.96 -14.84
N ASN A 204 -11.54 -12.87 -16.12
CA ASN A 204 -12.36 -13.29 -17.26
C ASN A 204 -12.24 -14.78 -17.60
N ILE A 205 -11.29 -15.50 -16.98
CA ILE A 205 -11.09 -16.96 -17.16
C ILE A 205 -11.98 -17.78 -16.18
N LYS A 206 -13.07 -17.21 -15.68
CA LYS A 206 -14.03 -17.90 -14.79
C LYS A 206 -15.43 -17.90 -15.35
#